data_AF-A0A9J7EFT3-F1
#
_entry.id   AF-A0A9J7EFT3-F1
#
_cell.length_a   1.000
_cell.length_b   1.000
_cell.length_c   1.000
_cell.angle_alpha   90.00
_cell.angle_beta   90.00
_cell.angle_gamma   90.00
#
_symmetry.space_group_name_H-M   'P 1'
#
loop_
_entity.id
_entity.type
_entity.pdbx_description
1 polymer ?
#
loop_
_entity_poly.entity_id
_entity_poly.type
_entity_poly.pdbx_seq_one_letter_code
_entity_poly.pdbx_strand_id
1 'polypeptide(L)'
;MKTVSVNNEDDDKLYSGLIQQDKQECVASAALTSEILSKLNISIDGLPQKCQQLLKQAAEAQQAMDVNQLDPIAISLHQTKEISEKLEDEYEILKLKQKNNELQAKIDRNNKFLDGLRKELEDSRNSLSSQNPNPENIQEQIRQLKQKVASYEESCEKAKSKFAKLSVPDAILPTSLTALVTSLVSLREEAASLKLRADDVALAREARDTFIRLRR
;
A
#
# COMPACT_ATOMS: atom_id res chain seq x y z
N MET A 1 -30.58 26.19 -31.63
CA MET A 1 -29.15 26.44 -31.38
C MET A 1 -28.43 25.12 -31.58
N LYS A 2 -27.67 25.00 -32.67
CA LYS A 2 -26.76 23.89 -32.95
C LYS A 2 -25.43 24.21 -32.25
N THR A 3 -24.90 23.31 -31.45
CA THR A 3 -23.49 23.32 -31.03
C THR A 3 -22.98 21.89 -31.10
N VAL A 4 -22.22 21.60 -32.16
CA VAL A 4 -20.75 21.36 -32.15
C VAL A 4 -20.39 20.05 -31.44
N SER A 5 -20.48 18.95 -32.17
CA SER A 5 -19.84 17.66 -31.82
C SER A 5 -19.21 17.00 -33.06
N VAL A 6 -18.73 17.79 -34.02
CA VAL A 6 -18.21 17.28 -35.31
C VAL A 6 -16.68 17.29 -35.38
N ASN A 7 -15.96 17.89 -34.42
CA ASN A 7 -14.53 18.16 -34.59
C ASN A 7 -13.56 17.12 -34.00
N ASN A 8 -13.98 16.24 -33.08
CA ASN A 8 -13.04 15.34 -32.38
C ASN A 8 -12.52 14.18 -33.25
N GLU A 9 -13.34 13.63 -34.16
CA GLU A 9 -12.90 12.51 -35.02
C GLU A 9 -11.94 12.96 -36.13
N ASP A 10 -12.08 14.21 -36.58
CA ASP A 10 -11.21 14.79 -37.59
C ASP A 10 -9.84 15.15 -36.99
N ASP A 11 -9.81 15.67 -35.75
CA ASP A 11 -8.57 15.96 -35.03
C ASP A 11 -7.77 14.67 -34.71
N ASP A 12 -8.43 13.59 -34.30
CA ASP A 12 -7.76 12.29 -34.05
C ASP A 12 -7.21 11.66 -35.34
N LYS A 13 -7.94 11.75 -36.46
CA LYS A 13 -7.44 11.30 -37.77
C LYS A 13 -6.25 12.13 -38.23
N LEU A 14 -6.30 13.44 -38.05
CA LEU A 14 -5.22 14.35 -38.43
C LEU A 14 -3.96 14.10 -37.58
N TYR A 15 -4.13 13.84 -36.28
CA TYR A 15 -3.06 13.46 -35.37
C TYR A 15 -2.43 12.11 -35.74
N SER A 16 -3.25 11.10 -36.04
CA SER A 16 -2.75 9.80 -36.50
C SER A 16 -2.01 9.88 -37.85
N GLY A 17 -2.48 10.75 -38.76
CA GLY A 17 -1.82 11.02 -40.03
C GLY A 17 -0.46 11.70 -39.87
N LEU A 18 -0.36 12.68 -38.97
CA LEU A 18 0.91 13.33 -38.61
C LEU A 18 1.92 12.32 -38.05
N ILE A 19 1.49 11.44 -37.12
CA ILE A 19 2.36 10.39 -36.56
C ILE A 19 2.85 9.45 -37.68
N GLN A 20 1.97 9.08 -38.62
CA GLN A 20 2.33 8.19 -39.70
C GLN A 20 3.30 8.82 -40.70
N GLN A 21 3.13 10.12 -40.98
CA GLN A 21 4.05 10.87 -41.82
C GLN A 21 5.42 11.01 -41.15
N ASP A 22 5.47 11.36 -39.87
CA ASP A 22 6.71 11.48 -39.09
C ASP A 22 7.49 10.15 -39.05
N LYS A 23 6.78 9.01 -38.90
CA LYS A 23 7.37 7.68 -39.04
C LYS A 23 7.98 7.43 -40.41
N GLN A 24 7.28 7.83 -41.49
CA GLN A 24 7.79 7.65 -42.86
C GLN A 24 9.00 8.55 -43.14
N GLU A 25 9.01 9.78 -42.63
CA GLU A 25 10.14 10.71 -42.73
C GLU A 25 11.36 10.17 -41.97
N CYS A 26 11.16 9.60 -40.78
CA CYS A 26 12.22 8.93 -40.02
C CYS A 26 12.82 7.74 -40.80
N VAL A 27 11.99 6.89 -41.41
CA VAL A 27 12.45 5.74 -42.21
C VAL A 27 13.20 6.21 -43.47
N ALA A 28 12.70 7.24 -44.15
CA ALA A 28 13.35 7.81 -45.32
C ALA A 28 14.71 8.43 -44.98
N SER A 29 14.79 9.19 -43.87
CA SER A 29 16.04 9.76 -43.36
C SER A 29 17.05 8.69 -42.96
N ALA A 30 16.60 7.62 -42.30
CA ALA A 30 17.44 6.49 -41.93
C ALA A 30 18.00 5.76 -43.17
N ALA A 31 17.17 5.52 -44.18
CA ALA A 31 17.59 4.91 -45.44
C ALA A 31 18.64 5.77 -46.18
N LEU A 32 18.42 7.08 -46.24
CA LEU A 32 19.36 8.03 -46.84
C LEU A 32 20.69 8.06 -46.07
N THR A 33 20.63 8.01 -44.74
CA THR A 33 21.81 7.94 -43.87
C THR A 33 22.59 6.65 -44.08
N SER A 34 21.92 5.49 -44.16
CA SER A 34 22.57 4.21 -44.48
C SER A 34 23.21 4.23 -45.87
N GLU A 35 22.57 4.83 -46.86
CA GLU A 35 23.13 4.99 -48.21
C GLU A 35 24.39 5.88 -48.18
N ILE A 36 24.36 7.01 -47.46
CA ILE A 36 25.51 7.91 -47.29
C ILE A 36 26.66 7.18 -46.58
N LEU A 37 26.39 6.47 -45.48
CA LEU A 37 27.40 5.71 -44.74
C LEU A 37 28.03 4.62 -45.60
N SER A 38 27.23 3.93 -46.42
CA SER A 38 27.73 2.93 -47.37
C SER A 38 28.65 3.54 -48.43
N LYS A 39 28.30 4.73 -48.96
CA LYS A 39 29.13 5.49 -49.92
C LYS A 39 30.43 6.00 -49.29
N LEU A 40 30.40 6.32 -48.00
CA LEU A 40 31.58 6.72 -47.21
C LEU A 40 32.41 5.53 -46.72
N ASN A 41 32.01 4.29 -47.05
CA ASN A 41 32.66 3.05 -46.63
C ASN A 41 32.74 2.89 -45.10
N ILE A 42 31.81 3.51 -44.36
CA ILE A 42 31.70 3.42 -42.91
C ILE A 42 30.72 2.28 -42.60
N SER A 43 31.25 1.10 -42.26
CA SER A 43 30.45 -0.05 -41.84
C SER A 43 30.52 -0.26 -40.33
N ILE A 44 29.41 -0.69 -39.73
CA ILE A 44 29.34 -1.15 -38.33
C ILE A 44 30.31 -2.32 -38.11
N ASP A 45 30.55 -3.14 -39.13
CA ASP A 45 31.47 -4.28 -39.07
C ASP A 45 32.96 -3.87 -38.97
N GLY A 46 33.28 -2.61 -39.32
CA GLY A 46 34.62 -2.04 -39.17
C GLY A 46 34.91 -1.47 -37.78
N LEU A 47 33.92 -1.40 -36.88
CA LEU A 47 34.08 -0.89 -35.52
C LEU A 47 34.74 -1.94 -34.60
N PRO A 48 35.45 -1.52 -33.54
CA PRO A 48 35.95 -2.43 -32.51
C PRO A 48 34.82 -3.28 -31.90
N GLN A 49 35.08 -4.56 -31.61
CA GLN A 49 34.09 -5.53 -31.09
C GLN A 49 33.28 -5.00 -29.89
N LYS A 50 33.93 -4.27 -28.97
CA LYS A 50 33.27 -3.69 -27.80
C LYS A 50 32.20 -2.66 -28.18
N CYS A 51 32.45 -1.86 -29.22
CA CYS A 51 31.50 -0.87 -29.72
C CYS A 51 30.33 -1.54 -30.44
N GLN A 52 30.59 -2.61 -31.20
CA GLN A 52 29.53 -3.41 -31.85
C GLN A 52 28.60 -4.06 -30.81
N GLN A 53 29.17 -4.59 -29.73
CA GLN A 53 28.38 -5.16 -28.63
C GLN A 53 27.51 -4.11 -27.94
N LEU A 54 28.06 -2.92 -27.67
CA LEU A 54 27.30 -1.82 -27.07
C LEU A 54 26.16 -1.33 -27.98
N LEU A 55 26.40 -1.21 -29.29
CA LEU A 55 25.37 -0.83 -30.25
C LEU A 55 24.26 -1.88 -30.34
N LYS A 56 24.60 -3.18 -30.31
CA LYS A 56 23.62 -4.26 -30.26
C LYS A 56 22.80 -4.23 -28.97
N GLN A 57 23.44 -4.10 -27.81
CA GLN A 57 22.73 -3.97 -26.53
C GLN A 57 21.82 -2.74 -26.49
N ALA A 58 22.28 -1.60 -27.00
CA ALA A 58 21.47 -0.40 -27.07
C ALA A 58 20.25 -0.58 -28.00
N ALA A 59 20.43 -1.23 -29.15
CA ALA A 59 19.33 -1.54 -30.06
C ALA A 59 18.32 -2.52 -29.47
N GLU A 60 18.79 -3.58 -28.79
CA GLU A 60 17.95 -4.55 -28.08
C GLU A 60 17.15 -3.89 -26.95
N ALA A 61 17.80 -3.05 -26.14
CA ALA A 61 17.15 -2.29 -25.08
C ALA A 61 16.11 -1.30 -25.64
N GLN A 62 16.45 -0.61 -26.72
CA GLN A 62 15.55 0.33 -27.39
C GLN A 62 14.30 -0.38 -27.96
N GLN A 63 14.47 -1.60 -28.47
CA GLN A 63 13.37 -2.42 -28.97
C GLN A 63 12.50 -2.99 -27.84
N ALA A 64 13.10 -3.42 -26.72
CA ALA A 64 12.38 -3.90 -25.55
C ALA A 64 11.54 -2.81 -24.87
N MET A 65 11.97 -1.55 -24.94
CA MET A 65 11.28 -0.39 -24.37
C MET A 65 10.30 0.30 -25.33
N ASP A 66 10.16 -0.21 -26.57
CA ASP A 66 9.32 0.38 -27.64
C ASP A 66 9.60 1.87 -27.91
N VAL A 67 10.88 2.26 -27.85
CA VAL A 67 11.31 3.66 -27.98
C VAL A 67 11.84 3.91 -29.40
N ASN A 68 11.11 4.65 -30.22
CA ASN A 68 11.51 4.96 -31.61
C ASN A 68 12.78 5.84 -31.71
N GLN A 69 13.09 6.62 -30.67
CA GLN A 69 14.22 7.54 -30.64
C GLN A 69 14.81 7.59 -29.22
N LEU A 70 16.12 7.36 -29.06
CA LEU A 70 16.79 7.43 -27.75
C LEU A 70 16.73 8.87 -27.22
N ASP A 71 15.66 9.19 -26.49
CA ASP A 71 15.55 10.41 -25.70
C ASP A 71 16.22 10.17 -24.33
N PRO A 72 17.36 10.83 -24.05
CA PRO A 72 18.05 10.69 -22.77
C PRO A 72 17.17 11.05 -21.56
N ILE A 73 16.19 11.94 -21.75
CA ILE A 73 15.27 12.36 -20.69
C ILE A 73 14.29 11.24 -20.38
N ALA A 74 13.63 10.68 -21.40
CA ALA A 74 12.71 9.55 -21.23
C ALA A 74 13.38 8.33 -20.57
N ILE A 75 14.62 8.00 -20.97
CA ILE A 75 15.39 6.90 -20.39
C ILE A 75 15.70 7.17 -18.92
N SER A 76 16.16 8.39 -18.59
CA SER A 76 16.48 8.78 -17.21
C SER A 76 15.24 8.76 -16.33
N LEU A 77 14.09 9.19 -16.86
CA LEU A 77 12.82 9.24 -16.14
C LEU A 77 12.29 7.82 -15.87
N HIS A 78 12.44 6.90 -16.83
CA HIS A 78 12.09 5.50 -16.66
C HIS A 78 12.98 4.81 -15.62
N GLN A 79 14.31 5.01 -15.69
CA GLN A 79 15.24 4.47 -14.70
C GLN A 79 14.93 5.01 -13.29
N THR A 80 14.62 6.30 -13.18
CA THR A 80 14.23 6.91 -11.90
C THR A 80 12.95 6.29 -11.36
N LYS A 81 11.97 6.03 -12.22
CA LYS A 81 10.72 5.36 -11.84
C LYS A 81 10.98 3.94 -11.33
N GLU A 82 11.76 3.13 -12.04
CA GLU A 82 12.11 1.77 -11.59
C GLU A 82 12.84 1.77 -10.25
N ILE A 83 13.78 2.71 -10.06
CA ILE A 83 14.50 2.84 -8.80
C ILE A 83 13.54 3.23 -7.67
N SER A 84 12.60 4.15 -7.93
CA SER A 84 11.60 4.56 -6.96
C SER A 84 10.67 3.41 -6.55
N GLU A 85 10.22 2.60 -7.51
CA GLU A 85 9.37 1.42 -7.23
C GLU A 85 10.13 0.39 -6.38
N LYS A 86 11.38 0.09 -6.73
CA LYS A 86 12.24 -0.80 -5.93
C LYS A 86 12.45 -0.28 -4.51
N LEU A 87 12.62 1.03 -4.34
CA LEU A 87 12.81 1.65 -3.02
C LEU A 87 11.55 1.56 -2.15
N GLU A 88 10.36 1.70 -2.75
CA GLU A 88 9.08 1.53 -2.05
C GLU A 88 8.90 0.09 -1.58
N ASP A 89 9.18 -0.89 -2.46
CA ASP A 89 9.14 -2.31 -2.10
C ASP A 89 10.13 -2.63 -0.95
N GLU A 90 11.35 -2.12 -1.02
CA GLU A 90 12.35 -2.27 0.05
C GLU A 90 11.87 -1.67 1.38
N TYR A 91 11.22 -0.51 1.33
CA TYR A 91 10.65 0.14 2.51
C TYR A 91 9.52 -0.68 3.13
N GLU A 92 8.61 -1.23 2.32
CA GLU A 92 7.55 -2.09 2.81
C GLU A 92 8.10 -3.38 3.44
N ILE A 93 9.08 -4.01 2.80
CA ILE A 93 9.79 -5.18 3.33
C ILE A 93 10.45 -4.84 4.68
N LEU A 94 11.07 -3.67 4.80
CA LEU A 94 11.72 -3.23 6.04
C LEU A 94 10.70 -3.05 7.17
N LYS A 95 9.55 -2.42 6.88
CA LYS A 95 8.44 -2.25 7.82
C LYS A 95 7.88 -3.59 8.29
N LEU A 96 7.71 -4.54 7.38
CA LEU A 96 7.26 -5.90 7.72
C LEU A 96 8.28 -6.64 8.58
N LYS A 97 9.58 -6.55 8.26
CA LYS A 97 10.66 -7.13 9.08
C LYS A 97 10.67 -6.57 10.50
N GLN A 98 10.51 -5.25 10.66
CA GLN A 98 10.42 -4.63 11.98
C GLN A 98 9.23 -5.18 12.79
N LYS A 99 8.04 -5.22 12.17
CA LYS A 99 6.83 -5.73 12.82
C LYS A 99 6.98 -7.20 13.22
N ASN A 100 7.64 -8.00 12.37
CA ASN A 100 7.92 -9.41 12.68
C ASN A 100 8.85 -9.55 13.89
N ASN A 101 9.91 -8.76 13.97
CA ASN A 101 10.81 -8.73 15.13
C ASN A 101 10.09 -8.32 16.42
N GLU A 102 9.19 -7.33 16.36
CA GLU A 102 8.38 -6.92 17.51
C GLU A 102 7.44 -8.04 17.99
N LEU A 103 6.82 -8.75 17.04
CA LEU A 103 5.96 -9.90 17.35
C LEU A 103 6.78 -11.04 17.96
N GLN A 104 7.95 -11.36 17.41
CA GLN A 104 8.83 -12.38 17.96
C GLN A 104 9.25 -12.03 19.40
N ALA A 105 9.63 -10.77 19.66
CA ALA A 105 9.96 -10.33 21.01
C ALA A 105 8.76 -10.44 21.99
N LYS A 106 7.52 -10.29 21.51
CA LYS A 106 6.32 -10.52 22.33
C LYS A 106 6.12 -12.01 22.60
N ILE A 107 6.29 -12.86 21.59
CA ILE A 107 6.22 -14.32 21.74
C ILE A 107 7.25 -14.80 22.76
N ASP A 108 8.50 -14.32 22.69
CA ASP A 108 9.55 -14.72 23.61
C ASP A 108 9.26 -14.31 25.06
N ARG A 109 8.70 -13.11 25.26
CA ARG A 109 8.23 -12.66 26.60
C ARG A 109 7.10 -13.54 27.12
N ASN A 110 6.14 -13.89 26.27
CA ASN A 110 5.02 -14.77 26.64
C ASN A 110 5.51 -16.18 26.99
N ASN A 111 6.47 -16.72 26.23
CA ASN A 111 7.06 -18.02 26.52
C ASN A 111 7.76 -18.04 27.88
N LYS A 112 8.58 -17.02 28.17
CA LYS A 112 9.21 -16.87 29.50
C LYS A 112 8.19 -16.79 30.63
N PHE A 113 7.09 -16.07 30.40
CA PHE A 113 6.01 -15.98 31.38
C PHE A 113 5.30 -17.33 31.60
N LEU A 114 5.02 -18.08 30.53
CA LEU A 114 4.43 -19.41 30.61
C LEU A 114 5.35 -20.41 31.33
N ASP A 115 6.66 -20.36 31.09
CA ASP A 115 7.62 -21.20 31.80
C ASP A 115 7.66 -20.87 33.30
N GLY A 116 7.55 -19.59 33.67
CA GLY A 116 7.38 -19.16 35.06
C GLY A 116 6.13 -19.78 35.70
N LEU A 117 4.98 -19.68 35.04
CA LEU A 117 3.73 -20.28 35.53
C LEU A 117 3.80 -21.80 35.66
N ARG A 118 4.45 -22.49 34.70
CA ARG A 118 4.66 -23.95 34.78
C ARG A 118 5.48 -24.32 36.00
N LYS A 119 6.53 -23.55 36.29
CA LYS A 119 7.37 -23.78 37.47
C LYS A 119 6.59 -23.55 38.77
N GLU A 120 5.84 -22.45 38.87
CA GLU A 120 4.99 -22.17 40.04
C GLU A 120 3.93 -23.24 40.27
N LEU A 121 3.35 -23.79 39.19
CA LEU A 121 2.39 -24.88 39.26
C LEU A 121 3.03 -26.18 39.76
N GLU A 122 4.22 -26.50 39.26
CA GLU A 122 4.99 -27.67 39.72
C GLU A 122 5.42 -27.53 41.18
N ASP A 123 5.91 -26.36 41.59
CA ASP A 123 6.26 -26.06 42.99
C ASP A 123 5.03 -26.17 43.90
N SER A 124 3.86 -25.71 43.44
CA SER A 124 2.60 -25.86 44.16
C SER A 124 2.16 -27.31 44.28
N ARG A 125 2.31 -28.10 43.21
CA ARG A 125 2.00 -29.54 43.21
C ARG A 125 2.91 -30.29 44.17
N ASN A 126 4.21 -30.01 44.15
CA ASN A 126 5.18 -30.59 45.07
C ASN A 126 4.87 -30.21 46.52
N SER A 127 4.58 -28.93 46.78
CA SER A 127 4.15 -28.45 48.09
C SER A 127 2.91 -29.19 48.60
N LEU A 128 1.88 -29.37 47.78
CA LEU A 128 0.67 -30.13 48.14
C LEU A 128 0.96 -31.61 48.40
N SER A 129 1.78 -32.25 47.56
CA SER A 129 2.12 -33.67 47.72
C SER A 129 2.96 -33.96 48.97
N SER A 130 3.73 -32.96 49.44
CA SER A 130 4.57 -33.05 50.63
C SER A 130 3.84 -32.72 51.94
N GLN A 131 2.56 -32.29 51.88
CA GLN A 131 1.78 -32.01 53.08
C GLN A 131 1.31 -33.31 53.73
N ASN A 132 1.84 -33.59 54.93
CA ASN A 132 1.34 -34.63 55.82
C ASN A 132 0.70 -33.98 57.06
N PRO A 133 -0.56 -33.50 56.95
CA PRO A 133 -1.25 -32.86 58.07
C PRO A 133 -1.44 -33.85 59.22
N ASN A 134 -0.94 -33.49 60.39
CA ASN A 134 -1.15 -34.21 61.65
C ASN A 134 -1.73 -33.24 62.69
N PRO A 135 -2.33 -33.74 63.79
CA PRO A 135 -3.10 -32.90 64.72
C PRO A 135 -2.31 -31.71 65.30
N GLU A 136 -0.99 -31.82 65.40
CA GLU A 136 -0.12 -30.78 65.94
C GLU A 136 0.21 -29.66 64.94
N ASN A 137 0.23 -29.94 63.62
CA ASN A 137 0.61 -28.97 62.60
C ASN A 137 -0.57 -28.47 61.75
N ILE A 138 -1.77 -29.04 61.92
CA ILE A 138 -2.90 -28.80 61.03
C ILE A 138 -3.44 -27.37 61.08
N GLN A 139 -3.40 -26.71 62.26
CA GLN A 139 -3.82 -25.31 62.38
C GLN A 139 -2.89 -24.36 61.63
N GLU A 140 -1.59 -24.62 61.66
CA GLU A 140 -0.60 -23.82 60.94
C GLU A 140 -0.68 -24.09 59.43
N GLN A 141 -0.91 -25.33 59.00
CA GLN A 141 -1.16 -25.65 57.59
C GLN A 141 -2.45 -25.00 57.07
N ILE A 142 -3.53 -24.97 57.86
CA ILE A 142 -4.78 -24.25 57.53
C ILE A 142 -4.51 -22.75 57.38
N ARG A 143 -3.71 -22.15 58.27
CA ARG A 143 -3.33 -20.73 58.20
C ARG A 143 -2.56 -20.43 56.92
N GLN A 144 -1.58 -21.26 56.58
CA GLN A 144 -0.78 -21.11 55.35
C GLN A 144 -1.63 -21.30 54.09
N LEU A 145 -2.56 -22.26 54.08
CA LEU A 145 -3.50 -22.45 52.97
C LEU A 145 -4.41 -21.24 52.77
N LYS A 146 -4.97 -20.68 53.86
CA LYS A 146 -5.78 -19.45 53.78
C LYS A 146 -5.00 -18.28 53.20
N GLN A 147 -3.73 -18.14 53.58
CA GLN A 147 -2.86 -17.10 53.04
C GLN A 147 -2.55 -17.31 51.55
N LYS A 148 -2.30 -18.56 51.11
CA LYS A 148 -2.13 -18.90 49.69
C LYS A 148 -3.39 -18.63 48.88
N VAL A 149 -4.57 -19.01 49.38
CA VAL A 149 -5.86 -18.75 48.73
C VAL A 149 -6.07 -17.25 48.50
N ALA A 150 -5.85 -16.41 49.53
CA ALA A 150 -5.94 -14.96 49.38
C ALA A 150 -4.97 -14.40 48.32
N SER A 151 -3.74 -14.93 48.24
CA SER A 151 -2.77 -14.52 47.22
C SER A 151 -3.18 -14.91 45.79
N TYR A 152 -3.84 -16.06 45.64
CA TYR A 152 -4.36 -16.51 44.34
C TYR A 152 -5.59 -15.72 43.92
N GLU A 153 -6.48 -15.39 44.86
CA GLU A 153 -7.62 -14.51 44.59
C GLU A 153 -7.14 -13.12 44.14
N GLU A 154 -6.17 -12.52 44.83
CA GLU A 154 -5.58 -11.23 44.43
C GLU A 154 -4.91 -11.31 43.05
N SER A 155 -4.19 -12.40 42.77
CA SER A 155 -3.56 -12.64 41.47
C SER A 155 -4.59 -12.84 40.36
N CYS A 156 -5.70 -13.51 40.65
CA CYS A 156 -6.82 -13.68 39.73
C CYS A 156 -7.49 -12.33 39.43
N GLU A 157 -7.71 -11.49 40.43
CA GLU A 157 -8.26 -10.15 40.27
C GLU A 157 -7.33 -9.25 39.43
N LYS A 158 -6.01 -9.33 39.66
CA LYS A 158 -4.99 -8.67 38.83
C LYS A 158 -4.99 -9.20 37.40
N ALA A 159 -5.17 -10.50 37.19
CA ALA A 159 -5.27 -11.09 35.86
C ALA A 159 -6.54 -10.65 35.14
N LYS A 160 -7.71 -10.66 35.81
CA LYS A 160 -8.99 -10.16 35.29
C LYS A 160 -8.89 -8.69 34.89
N SER A 161 -8.28 -7.84 35.72
CA SER A 161 -8.11 -6.42 35.39
C SER A 161 -7.13 -6.18 34.24
N LYS A 162 -6.06 -6.98 34.11
CA LYS A 162 -5.19 -6.96 32.92
C LYS A 162 -5.92 -7.45 31.66
N PHE A 163 -6.76 -8.48 31.77
CA PHE A 163 -7.61 -8.96 30.67
C PHE A 163 -8.64 -7.91 30.25
N ALA A 164 -9.28 -7.23 31.20
CA ALA A 164 -10.20 -6.14 30.92
C ALA A 164 -9.50 -4.97 30.20
N LYS A 165 -8.23 -4.70 30.52
CA LYS A 165 -7.39 -3.71 29.81
C LYS A 165 -6.91 -4.17 28.43
N LEU A 166 -6.88 -5.49 28.17
CA LEU A 166 -6.56 -6.09 26.87
C LEU A 166 -7.79 -6.16 25.96
N SER A 167 -9.00 -6.14 26.53
CA SER A 167 -10.21 -5.83 25.75
C SER A 167 -10.08 -4.42 25.20
N VAL A 168 -10.24 -4.26 23.89
CA VAL A 168 -10.00 -3.00 23.18
C VAL A 168 -10.73 -1.87 23.90
N PRO A 169 -10.03 -0.91 24.52
CA PRO A 169 -10.68 0.22 25.16
C PRO A 169 -11.35 1.06 24.09
N ASP A 170 -12.59 1.50 24.32
CA ASP A 170 -13.25 2.54 23.51
C ASP A 170 -12.41 3.84 23.43
N ALA A 171 -11.48 4.02 24.39
CA ALA A 171 -10.51 5.12 24.41
C ALA A 171 -9.38 5.00 23.36
N ILE A 172 -9.24 3.85 22.66
CA ILE A 172 -8.32 3.66 21.53
C ILE A 172 -9.12 3.50 20.23
N LEU A 173 -10.18 4.28 20.00
CA LEU A 173 -10.37 4.74 18.63
C LEU A 173 -9.12 5.59 18.33
N PRO A 174 -8.21 5.14 17.45
CA PRO A 174 -7.04 5.95 17.14
C PRO A 174 -7.55 7.30 16.64
N THR A 175 -6.87 8.39 17.00
CA THR A 175 -7.22 9.76 16.57
C THR A 175 -7.42 9.87 15.06
N SER A 176 -6.80 8.96 14.29
CA SER A 176 -7.06 8.78 12.86
C SER A 176 -8.49 8.33 12.55
N LEU A 177 -9.09 7.42 13.33
CA LEU A 177 -10.45 6.92 13.15
C LEU A 177 -11.49 7.98 13.52
N THR A 178 -11.28 8.77 14.58
CA THR A 178 -12.15 9.93 14.86
C THR A 178 -12.01 11.02 13.81
N ALA A 179 -10.80 11.28 13.30
CA ALA A 179 -10.59 12.20 12.17
C ALA A 179 -11.26 11.68 10.89
N LEU A 180 -11.17 10.37 10.60
CA LEU A 180 -11.85 9.71 9.49
C LEU A 180 -13.37 9.77 9.63
N VAL A 181 -13.93 9.51 10.82
CA VAL A 181 -15.36 9.63 11.09
C VAL A 181 -15.84 11.08 10.89
N THR A 182 -15.08 12.05 11.39
CA THR A 182 -15.40 13.48 11.22
C THR A 182 -15.36 13.89 9.74
N SER A 183 -14.34 13.44 9.00
CA SER A 183 -14.21 13.70 7.56
C SER A 183 -15.32 13.00 6.75
N LEU A 184 -15.74 11.81 7.15
CA LEU A 184 -16.86 11.10 6.53
C LEU A 184 -18.19 11.84 6.74
N VAL A 185 -18.41 12.39 7.93
CA VAL A 185 -19.59 13.24 8.21
C VAL A 185 -19.57 14.49 7.33
N SER A 186 -18.46 15.22 7.24
CA SER A 186 -18.38 16.42 6.38
C SER A 186 -18.58 16.10 4.90
N LEU A 187 -18.00 14.99 4.40
CA LEU A 187 -18.19 14.53 3.02
C LEU A 187 -19.65 14.16 2.72
N ARG A 188 -20.38 13.60 3.70
CA ARG A 188 -21.81 13.31 3.54
C ARG A 188 -22.66 14.57 3.47
N GLU A 189 -22.34 15.57 4.29
CA GLU A 189 -23.02 16.88 4.24
C GLU A 189 -22.76 17.58 2.91
N GLU A 190 -21.52 17.56 2.42
CA GLU A 190 -21.17 18.13 1.12
C GLU A 190 -21.86 17.39 -0.03
N ALA A 191 -21.90 16.05 0.00
CA ALA A 191 -22.64 15.25 -0.98
C ALA A 191 -24.14 15.56 -0.96
N ALA A 192 -24.75 15.75 0.22
CA ALA A 192 -26.15 16.14 0.35
C ALA A 192 -26.41 17.54 -0.23
N SER A 193 -25.52 18.51 0.03
CA SER A 193 -25.59 19.87 -0.53
C SER A 193 -25.47 19.86 -2.05
N LEU A 194 -24.51 19.11 -2.60
CA LEU A 194 -24.32 18.97 -4.04
C LEU A 194 -25.52 18.29 -4.71
N LYS A 195 -26.12 17.30 -4.05
CA LYS A 195 -27.34 16.65 -4.53
C LYS A 195 -28.51 17.64 -4.60
N LEU A 196 -28.72 18.42 -3.54
CA LEU A 196 -29.78 19.43 -3.50
C LEU A 196 -29.61 20.46 -4.63
N ARG A 197 -28.37 20.91 -4.86
CA ARG A 197 -28.05 21.81 -5.97
C ARG A 197 -28.23 21.17 -7.35
N ALA A 198 -27.96 19.87 -7.49
CA ALA A 198 -28.22 19.14 -8.73
C ALA A 198 -29.73 19.03 -9.01
N ASP A 199 -30.52 18.76 -7.97
CA ASP A 199 -31.99 18.70 -8.04
C ASP A 199 -32.56 20.08 -8.42
N ASP A 200 -32.04 21.18 -7.86
CA ASP A 200 -32.43 22.55 -8.24
C ASP A 200 -32.14 22.85 -9.71
N VAL A 201 -30.96 22.43 -10.21
CA VAL A 201 -30.59 22.60 -11.62
C VAL A 201 -31.47 21.74 -12.53
N ALA A 202 -31.82 20.53 -12.12
CA ALA A 202 -32.74 19.67 -12.86
C ALA A 202 -34.13 20.32 -12.95
N LEU A 203 -34.65 20.82 -11.83
CA LEU A 203 -35.92 21.54 -11.77
C LEU A 203 -35.91 22.80 -12.64
N ALA A 204 -34.82 23.58 -12.62
CA ALA A 204 -34.66 24.76 -13.48
C ALA A 204 -34.64 24.39 -14.97
N ARG A 205 -34.02 23.25 -15.34
CA ARG A 205 -34.04 22.73 -16.71
C ARG A 205 -35.44 22.28 -17.14
N GLU A 206 -36.16 21.56 -16.28
CA GLU A 206 -37.54 21.16 -16.54
C GLU A 206 -38.49 22.35 -16.69
N ALA A 207 -38.35 23.36 -15.82
CA ALA A 207 -39.08 24.62 -15.92
C ALA A 207 -38.77 25.33 -17.24
N ARG A 208 -37.49 25.43 -17.63
CA ARG A 208 -37.10 26.02 -18.91
C ARG A 208 -37.71 25.26 -20.10
N ASP A 209 -37.65 23.94 -20.08
CA ASP A 209 -38.13 23.10 -21.18
C ASP A 209 -39.67 23.08 -21.27
N THR A 210 -40.38 23.26 -20.14
CA THR A 210 -41.83 23.50 -20.14
C THR A 210 -42.18 24.90 -20.65
N PHE A 211 -41.46 25.95 -20.27
CA PHE A 211 -41.63 27.29 -20.84
C PHE A 211 -41.38 27.33 -22.35
N ILE A 212 -40.37 26.62 -22.85
CA ILE A 212 -40.10 26.49 -24.29
C ILE A 212 -41.28 25.81 -25.00
N ARG A 213 -41.88 24.78 -24.39
CA ARG A 213 -43.05 24.08 -24.95
C ARG A 213 -44.30 24.97 -24.96
N LEU A 214 -44.56 25.73 -23.90
CA LEU A 214 -45.73 26.62 -23.81
C LEU A 214 -45.63 27.85 -24.72
N ARG A 215 -44.42 28.20 -25.17
CA ARG A 215 -44.17 29.32 -26.09
C ARG A 215 -44.31 28.93 -27.57
N ARG A 216 -44.33 27.62 -27.89
CA ARG A 216 -44.62 27.10 -29.23
C ARG A 216 -46.11 26.87 -29.38
#